data_AF-A0A2G6KHA4-F1
#
_entry.id   AF-A0A2G6KHA4-F1
#
_cell.length_a   1.000
_cell.length_b   1.000
_cell.length_c   1.000
_cell.angle_alpha   90.00
_cell.angle_beta   90.00
_cell.angle_gamma   90.00
#
_symmetry.space_group_name_H-M   'P 1'
#
loop_
_entity.id
_entity.type
_entity.pdbx_description
1 polymer ?
#
loop_
_entity_poly.entity_id
_entity_poly.type
_entity_poly.pdbx_seq_one_letter_code
_entity_poly.pdbx_strand_id
1 'polypeptide(L)'
;MPRRGMEGGITAAKAGHPVVMTPTSHCYFDYYQSFDLASEPNAIGQNVLLPETVYDFEPVPPELSPEQAYYILGDQGNIWTEYIPTPEHLEYMTLPRMCALVEAV
;
A
#
# COMPACT_ATOMS: atom_id res chain seq x y z
N MET A 1 15.65 6.11 -1.20
CA MET A 1 15.75 4.88 -2.01
C MET A 1 14.60 4.87 -3.02
N PRO A 2 14.86 4.99 -4.33
CA PRO A 2 13.82 5.14 -5.36
C PRO A 2 13.07 3.85 -5.73
N ARG A 3 13.07 2.81 -4.88
CA ARG A 3 12.47 1.49 -5.16
C ARG A 3 11.21 1.18 -4.33
N ARG A 4 10.73 2.14 -3.55
CA ARG A 4 9.61 1.93 -2.61
C ARG A 4 8.32 2.67 -3.02
N GLY A 5 8.39 3.53 -4.05
CA GLY A 5 7.25 4.20 -4.67
C GLY A 5 6.82 3.52 -5.97
N MET A 6 5.97 4.19 -6.74
CA MET A 6 5.39 3.66 -7.98
C MET A 6 6.37 3.64 -9.17
N GLU A 7 7.55 4.26 -9.04
CA GLU A 7 8.50 4.45 -10.16
C GLU A 7 8.98 3.13 -10.76
N GLY A 8 9.16 2.11 -9.91
CA GLY A 8 9.51 0.76 -10.35
C GLY A 8 8.41 0.11 -11.18
N GLY A 9 7.17 0.23 -10.73
CA GLY A 9 6.00 -0.26 -11.46
C GLY A 9 5.78 0.46 -12.78
N ILE A 10 5.93 1.79 -12.79
CA ILE A 10 5.87 2.60 -14.02
C ILE A 10 6.91 2.14 -15.03
N THR A 11 8.15 1.93 -14.58
CA THR A 11 9.24 1.47 -15.44
C THR A 11 8.96 0.08 -16.02
N ALA A 12 8.44 -0.85 -15.21
CA ALA A 12 8.08 -2.19 -15.65
C ALA A 12 6.92 -2.20 -16.65
N ALA A 13 5.86 -1.41 -16.40
CA ALA A 13 4.73 -1.27 -17.31
C ALA A 13 5.15 -0.67 -18.66
N LYS A 14 6.02 0.35 -18.65
CA LYS A 14 6.62 0.93 -19.88
C LYS A 14 7.46 -0.06 -20.67
N ALA A 15 8.03 -1.06 -20.01
CA ALA A 15 8.74 -2.17 -20.65
C ALA A 15 7.84 -3.34 -21.09
N GLY A 16 6.52 -3.25 -20.87
CA GLY A 16 5.56 -4.29 -21.24
C GLY A 16 5.51 -5.48 -20.29
N HIS A 17 5.93 -5.29 -19.03
CA HIS A 17 5.80 -6.31 -18.00
C HIS A 17 4.50 -6.11 -17.20
N PRO A 18 3.73 -7.18 -16.91
CA PRO A 18 2.60 -7.08 -15.99
C PRO A 18 3.05 -6.65 -14.59
N VAL A 19 2.29 -5.75 -13.96
CA VAL A 19 2.63 -5.13 -12.68
C VAL A 19 1.45 -5.22 -11.72
N VAL A 20 1.73 -5.60 -10.47
CA VAL A 20 0.85 -5.35 -9.33
C VAL A 20 1.44 -4.18 -8.56
N MET A 21 0.66 -3.11 -8.37
CA MET A 21 1.13 -1.89 -7.71
C MET A 21 1.03 -2.01 -6.20
N THR A 22 2.17 -1.95 -5.52
CA THR A 22 2.26 -2.10 -4.05
C THR A 22 3.19 -1.07 -3.41
N PRO A 23 3.03 0.25 -3.64
CA PRO A 23 3.92 1.25 -3.07
C PRO A 23 3.84 1.28 -1.55
N THR A 24 4.97 1.51 -0.87
CA THR A 24 5.01 1.59 0.60
C THR A 24 4.22 2.78 1.15
N SER A 25 3.87 3.74 0.31
CA SER A 25 3.08 4.91 0.69
C SER A 25 1.58 4.63 0.86
N HIS A 26 1.07 3.51 0.32
CA HIS A 26 -0.38 3.21 0.32
C HIS A 26 -0.71 1.77 0.72
N CYS A 27 0.22 0.82 0.54
CA CYS A 27 -0.11 -0.61 0.57
C CYS A 27 0.58 -1.41 1.69
N TYR A 28 1.10 -0.76 2.74
CA TYR A 28 1.84 -1.44 3.82
C TYR A 28 1.09 -1.28 5.15
N PHE A 29 0.24 -2.25 5.46
CA PHE A 29 -0.66 -2.24 6.62
C PHE A 29 0.05 -2.61 7.92
N ASP A 30 1.32 -2.97 7.88
CA ASP A 30 2.18 -3.10 9.04
C ASP A 30 2.65 -1.75 9.62
N TYR A 31 2.24 -0.62 9.03
CA TYR A 31 2.48 0.74 9.54
C TYR A 31 1.38 1.19 10.50
N TYR A 32 1.72 2.13 11.40
CA TYR A 32 0.77 2.74 12.34
C TYR A 32 -0.40 3.41 11.61
N GLN A 33 -1.58 3.43 12.24
CA GLN A 33 -2.80 4.02 11.66
C GLN A 33 -3.08 5.45 12.10
N SER A 34 -2.30 5.95 13.06
CA SER A 34 -2.41 7.29 13.60
C SER A 34 -1.02 7.89 13.85
N PHE A 35 -0.94 9.21 13.92
CA PHE A 35 0.25 9.92 14.39
C PHE A 35 0.39 9.89 15.92
N ASP A 36 -0.67 9.52 16.66
CA ASP A 36 -0.60 9.30 18.10
C ASP A 36 -0.01 7.92 18.42
N LEU A 37 1.29 7.76 18.17
CA LEU A 37 1.98 6.47 18.30
C LEU A 37 1.92 5.88 19.71
N ALA A 38 1.66 6.70 20.74
CA ALA A 38 1.57 6.23 22.11
C ALA A 38 0.28 5.47 22.40
N SER A 39 -0.78 5.68 21.61
CA SER A 39 -2.06 4.97 21.73
C SER A 39 -2.20 3.81 20.75
N GLU A 40 -1.27 3.67 19.79
CA GLU A 40 -1.29 2.60 18.80
C GLU A 40 -0.59 1.31 19.29
N PRO A 41 -1.05 0.13 18.87
CA PRO A 41 -0.28 -1.11 18.96
C PRO A 41 1.07 -1.01 18.23
N ASN A 42 2.07 -1.76 18.71
CA ASN A 42 3.43 -1.70 18.19
C ASN A 42 3.51 -2.10 16.70
N ALA A 43 4.10 -1.25 15.88
CA ALA A 43 4.21 -1.45 14.44
C ALA A 43 5.65 -1.24 13.93
N ILE A 44 5.95 -1.57 12.67
CA ILE A 44 7.31 -1.45 12.15
C ILE A 44 7.80 0.02 12.16
N GLY A 45 8.89 0.27 12.89
CA GLY A 45 9.55 1.57 12.91
C GLY A 45 8.68 2.68 13.51
N GLN A 46 8.55 3.79 12.80
CA GLN A 46 7.68 4.94 13.13
C GLN A 46 6.92 5.41 11.88
N ASN A 47 6.64 4.49 10.95
CA ASN A 47 5.95 4.81 9.72
C ASN A 47 4.44 4.86 9.96
N VAL A 48 3.76 5.85 9.40
CA VAL A 48 2.31 6.01 9.52
C VAL A 48 1.68 5.88 8.13
N LEU A 49 0.60 5.11 8.05
CA LEU A 49 -0.26 4.98 6.89
C LEU A 49 -1.70 5.15 7.33
N LEU A 50 -2.24 6.34 7.09
CA LEU A 50 -3.61 6.67 7.45
C LEU A 50 -4.62 5.99 6.51
N PRO A 51 -5.82 5.63 6.99
CA PRO A 51 -6.88 5.08 6.13
C PRO A 51 -7.25 5.97 4.95
N GLU A 52 -7.28 7.29 5.13
CA GLU A 52 -7.59 8.25 4.06
C GLU A 52 -6.50 8.22 2.97
N THR A 53 -5.24 8.04 3.38
CA THR A 53 -4.13 7.88 2.41
C THR A 53 -4.31 6.63 1.58
N VAL A 54 -4.75 5.51 2.16
CA VAL A 54 -5.04 4.28 1.40
C VAL A 54 -6.20 4.50 0.42
N TYR A 55 -7.24 5.21 0.85
CA TYR A 55 -8.42 5.50 0.04
C TYR A 55 -8.10 6.37 -1.18
N ASP A 56 -7.21 7.35 -1.03
CA ASP A 56 -6.79 8.26 -2.10
C ASP A 56 -5.80 7.59 -3.09
N PHE A 57 -5.54 6.29 -2.95
CA PHE A 57 -4.61 5.59 -3.82
C PHE A 57 -5.16 5.42 -5.23
N GLU A 58 -4.38 5.82 -6.23
CA GLU A 58 -4.68 5.56 -7.64
C GLU A 58 -3.65 4.56 -8.20
N PRO A 59 -4.02 3.30 -8.45
CA PRO A 59 -3.08 2.26 -8.86
C PRO A 59 -2.60 2.42 -10.31
N VAL A 60 -3.27 3.23 -11.14
CA VAL A 60 -2.85 3.52 -12.52
C VAL A 60 -2.24 4.92 -12.62
N PRO A 61 -0.89 5.04 -12.69
CA PRO A 61 -0.23 6.33 -12.76
C PRO A 61 -0.59 7.12 -14.03
N PRO A 62 -0.80 8.45 -13.93
CA PRO A 62 -1.11 9.30 -15.09
C PRO A 62 0.04 9.40 -16.11
N GLU A 63 1.25 8.97 -15.77
CA GLU A 63 2.42 8.94 -16.66
C GLU A 63 2.43 7.76 -17.64
N LEU A 64 1.48 6.84 -17.55
CA LEU A 64 1.32 5.71 -18.46
C LEU A 64 0.36 6.06 -19.60
N SER A 65 0.72 5.68 -20.83
CA SER A 65 -0.24 5.69 -21.94
C SER A 65 -1.31 4.61 -21.72
N PRO A 66 -2.47 4.66 -22.41
CA PRO A 66 -3.50 3.62 -22.31
C PRO A 66 -2.96 2.20 -22.58
N GLU A 67 -2.03 2.06 -23.53
CA GLU A 67 -1.40 0.77 -23.86
C GLU A 67 -0.45 0.29 -22.77
N GLN A 68 0.18 1.22 -22.05
CA GLN A 68 1.06 0.89 -20.92
C GLN A 68 0.26 0.58 -19.66
N ALA A 69 -0.84 1.30 -19.44
CA ALA A 69 -1.77 1.07 -18.33
C ALA A 69 -2.39 -0.33 -18.38
N TYR A 70 -2.56 -0.92 -19.57
CA TYR A 70 -3.00 -2.31 -19.74
C TYR A 70 -2.12 -3.34 -19.00
N TYR A 71 -0.85 -3.02 -18.75
CA TYR A 71 0.04 -3.90 -18.00
C TYR A 71 -0.13 -3.80 -16.48
N ILE A 72 -0.90 -2.84 -15.96
CA ILE A 72 -1.24 -2.77 -14.54
C ILE A 72 -2.38 -3.74 -14.27
N LEU A 73 -2.10 -4.80 -13.49
CA LEU A 73 -3.08 -5.83 -13.13
C LEU A 73 -3.99 -5.40 -11.98
N GLY A 74 -3.59 -4.38 -11.22
CA GLY A 74 -4.27 -3.90 -10.02
C GLY A 74 -3.27 -3.60 -8.91
N ASP A 75 -3.75 -3.59 -7.67
CA ASP A 75 -2.97 -3.37 -6.46
C ASP A 75 -2.96 -4.58 -5.51
N GLN A 76 -2.16 -4.47 -4.45
CA GLN A 76 -2.15 -5.44 -3.36
C GLN A 76 -1.71 -4.77 -2.05
N GLY A 77 -2.51 -4.99 -1.00
CA GLY A 77 -2.16 -4.64 0.37
C GLY A 77 -1.25 -5.70 1.00
N ASN A 78 -0.21 -5.24 1.68
CA ASN A 78 0.79 -6.08 2.34
C ASN A 78 0.67 -5.92 3.85
N ILE A 79 0.81 -7.02 4.58
CA ILE A 79 0.96 -7.01 6.02
C ILE A 79 2.08 -7.95 6.44
N TRP A 80 3.09 -7.38 7.06
CA TRP A 80 4.24 -8.10 7.60
C TRP A 80 4.09 -8.18 9.12
N THR A 81 4.26 -9.37 9.69
CA THR A 81 3.80 -9.65 11.07
C THR A 81 4.92 -9.69 12.10
N GLU A 82 6.10 -9.14 11.80
CA GLU A 82 7.27 -9.15 12.71
C GLU A 82 6.93 -8.53 14.07
N TYR A 83 6.04 -7.54 14.11
CA TYR A 83 5.60 -6.83 15.31
C TYR A 83 4.13 -7.07 15.67
N ILE A 84 3.47 -8.00 14.97
CA ILE A 84 2.03 -8.28 15.09
C ILE A 84 1.84 -9.70 15.63
N PRO A 85 1.94 -9.91 16.96
CA PRO A 85 1.99 -11.27 17.53
C PRO A 85 0.63 -11.96 17.68
N THR A 86 -0.49 -11.24 17.57
CA THR A 86 -1.83 -11.82 17.80
C THR A 86 -2.78 -11.55 16.64
N PRO A 87 -3.80 -12.42 16.44
CA PRO A 87 -4.84 -12.20 15.44
C PRO A 87 -5.62 -10.90 15.62
N GLU A 88 -5.88 -10.47 16.87
CA GLU A 88 -6.61 -9.23 17.15
C GLU A 88 -5.80 -8.01 16.70
N HIS A 89 -4.47 -8.07 16.87
CA HIS A 89 -3.58 -7.03 16.37
C HIS A 89 -3.52 -7.06 14.84
N LEU A 90 -3.50 -8.24 14.21
CA LEU A 90 -3.55 -8.36 12.76
C LEU A 90 -4.85 -7.75 12.19
N GLU A 91 -5.98 -8.03 12.82
CA GLU A 91 -7.28 -7.48 12.45
C GLU A 91 -7.30 -5.97 12.60
N TYR A 92 -6.80 -5.44 13.73
CA TYR A 92 -6.66 -4.00 13.95
C TYR A 92 -5.81 -3.35 12.86
N MET A 93 -4.66 -3.93 12.51
CA MET A 93 -3.77 -3.35 11.50
C MET A 93 -4.35 -3.46 10.08
N THR A 94 -5.23 -4.43 9.82
CA THR A 94 -5.82 -4.64 8.49
C THR A 94 -7.05 -3.78 8.26
N LEU A 95 -7.91 -3.62 9.27
CA LEU A 95 -9.17 -2.90 9.17
C LEU A 95 -9.05 -1.50 9.80
N PRO A 96 -9.62 -0.45 9.19
CA PRO A 96 -10.49 -0.45 8.00
C PRO A 96 -9.73 -0.29 6.67
N ARG A 97 -8.39 -0.23 6.69
CA ARG A 97 -7.56 0.05 5.50
C ARG A 97 -7.76 -0.92 4.34
N MET A 98 -8.04 -2.20 4.62
CA MET A 98 -8.41 -3.16 3.59
C MET A 98 -9.66 -2.73 2.82
N CYS A 99 -10.68 -2.19 3.50
CA CYS A 99 -11.88 -1.69 2.83
C CYS A 99 -11.56 -0.45 1.98
N ALA A 100 -10.67 0.42 2.45
CA ALA A 100 -10.22 1.58 1.67
C ALA A 100 -9.48 1.15 0.40
N LEU A 101 -8.61 0.14 0.48
CA LEU A 101 -7.88 -0.36 -0.68
C LEU A 101 -8.80 -1.04 -1.71
N VAL A 102 -9.84 -1.74 -1.26
CA VAL A 102 -10.82 -2.36 -2.17
C VAL A 102 -11.59 -1.34 -3.02
N GLU A 103 -11.79 -0.11 -2.53
CA GLU A 103 -12.46 0.96 -3.29
C GLU A 103 -11.52 1.66 -4.28
N ALA A 104 -10.20 1.52 -4.12
CA ALA A 104 -9.20 2.17 -4.96
C ALA A 104 -9.10 1.58 -6.38
N VAL A 105 -9.85 0.51 -6.68
CA VAL A 105 -9.76 -0.32 -7.91
C VAL A 105 -11.06 -0.37 -8.70
#